data_AF-A0A382NDV1-F1
#
_entry.id   AF-A0A382NDV1-F1
#
_cell.length_a   1.000
_cell.length_b   1.000
_cell.length_c   1.000
_cell.angle_alpha   90.00
_cell.angle_beta   90.00
_cell.angle_gamma   90.00
#
_symmetry.space_group_name_H-M   'P 1'
#
loop_
_entity.id
_entity.type
_entity.pdbx_description
1 polymer ?
#
loop_
_entity_poly.entity_id
_entity_poly.type
_entity_poly.pdbx_seq_one_letter_code
_entity_poly.pdbx_strand_id
1 'polypeptide(L)'
;MTGQRSTYTSMETSTAEDWAMFTARQPARRALLPGRLSDMLKQLKSIDDGAPIDVFAHSLQSATLAYEDDADDETVFMALFHDIGGFISEDNHSQVSAAILKPYLSERGHWIIKHH
;
A
#
# COMPACT_ATOMS: atom_id res chain seq x y z
N MET A 1 -16.59 11.40 12.55
CA MET A 1 -15.42 12.23 12.94
C MET A 1 -15.81 13.70 12.86
N THR A 2 -16.20 14.29 13.99
CA THR A 2 -16.56 15.72 14.11
C THR A 2 -15.39 16.46 14.74
N GLY A 3 -14.49 16.97 13.91
CA GLY A 3 -13.36 17.78 14.36
C GLY A 3 -13.13 18.94 13.41
N GLN A 4 -12.93 20.13 13.97
CA GLN A 4 -12.76 21.43 13.30
C GLN A 4 -11.80 21.36 12.10
N ARG A 5 -12.30 21.64 10.89
CA ARG A 5 -11.52 21.59 9.63
C ARG A 5 -10.93 22.98 9.36
N SER A 6 -9.72 23.02 8.78
CA SER A 6 -9.16 24.28 8.28
C SER A 6 -10.06 24.86 7.18
N THR A 7 -10.14 26.19 7.10
CA THR A 7 -11.01 26.90 6.15
C THR A 7 -10.24 27.64 5.05
N TYR A 8 -8.90 27.60 5.07
CA TYR A 8 -8.09 28.22 4.03
C TYR A 8 -8.42 27.61 2.66
N THR A 9 -8.41 28.45 1.61
CA THR A 9 -8.68 28.04 0.23
C THR A 9 -7.42 27.95 -0.62
N SER A 10 -6.29 28.47 -0.13
CA SER A 10 -4.96 28.34 -0.74
C SER A 10 -3.91 28.04 0.34
N MET A 11 -2.84 27.31 -0.01
CA MET A 11 -1.77 27.03 0.96
C MET A 11 -1.05 28.31 1.44
N GLU A 12 -1.02 29.37 0.62
CA GLU A 12 -0.49 30.69 1.00
C GLU A 12 -1.24 31.32 2.18
N THR A 13 -2.54 31.07 2.29
CA THR A 13 -3.39 31.60 3.37
C THR A 13 -3.53 30.66 4.56
N SER A 14 -2.77 29.55 4.57
CA SER A 14 -2.75 28.61 5.70
C SER A 14 -1.95 29.16 6.88
N THR A 15 -2.39 28.84 8.09
CA THR A 15 -1.76 29.27 9.35
C THR A 15 -1.04 28.11 10.03
N ALA A 16 -0.14 28.40 10.96
CA ALA A 16 0.55 27.36 11.74
C ALA A 16 -0.44 26.46 12.50
N GLU A 17 -1.55 27.04 12.97
CA GLU A 17 -2.65 26.34 13.63
C GLU A 17 -3.34 25.33 12.69
N ASP A 18 -3.52 25.67 11.40
CA ASP A 18 -4.04 24.74 10.40
C ASP A 18 -3.13 23.51 10.22
N TRP A 19 -1.82 23.73 10.19
CA TRP A 19 -0.84 22.64 10.09
C TRP A 19 -0.77 21.80 11.37
N ALA A 20 -0.90 22.43 12.54
CA ALA A 20 -0.99 21.72 13.83
C ALA A 20 -2.20 20.78 13.85
N MET A 21 -3.34 21.23 13.32
CA MET A 21 -4.54 20.39 13.15
C MET A 21 -4.34 19.18 12.22
N PHE A 22 -3.53 19.31 11.16
CA PHE A 22 -3.20 18.17 10.28
C PHE A 22 -2.31 17.15 10.97
N THR A 23 -1.35 17.64 11.75
CA THR A 23 -0.41 16.83 12.52
C THR A 23 -1.14 16.04 13.62
N ALA A 24 -2.03 16.70 14.37
CA ALA A 24 -2.83 16.06 15.40
C ALA A 24 -3.71 14.91 14.88
N ARG A 25 -4.10 14.95 13.60
CA ARG A 25 -4.89 13.90 12.93
C ARG A 25 -4.04 12.77 12.34
N GLN A 26 -2.72 12.89 12.29
CA GLN A 26 -1.86 11.87 11.67
C GLN A 26 -2.05 10.47 12.27
N PRO A 27 -2.12 10.26 13.60
CA PRO A 27 -2.28 8.93 14.18
C PRO A 27 -3.55 8.23 13.70
N ALA A 28 -4.68 8.94 13.70
CA ALA A 28 -5.95 8.40 13.23
C ALA A 28 -5.93 8.05 11.73
N ARG A 29 -5.26 8.86 10.89
CA ARG A 29 -5.08 8.52 9.47
C ARG A 29 -4.17 7.31 9.27
N ARG A 30 -3.10 7.19 10.07
CA ARG A 30 -2.17 6.04 10.02
C ARG A 30 -2.85 4.74 10.42
N ALA A 31 -3.74 4.78 11.42
CA ALA A 31 -4.52 3.62 11.83
C ALA A 31 -5.41 3.02 10.72
N LEU A 32 -5.71 3.79 9.66
CA LEU A 32 -6.48 3.33 8.51
C LEU A 32 -5.63 2.68 7.42
N LEU A 33 -4.29 2.76 7.49
CA LEU A 33 -3.40 2.28 6.42
C LEU A 33 -3.53 0.77 6.13
N PRO A 34 -3.65 -0.13 7.13
CA PRO A 34 -3.84 -1.56 6.84
C PRO A 34 -5.10 -1.85 6.03
N GLY A 35 -6.20 -1.13 6.33
CA GLY A 35 -7.44 -1.22 5.57
C GLY A 35 -7.25 -0.74 4.13
N ARG A 36 -6.51 0.36 3.93
CA ARG A 36 -6.20 0.88 2.58
C ARG A 36 -5.32 -0.06 1.78
N LEU A 37 -4.33 -0.73 2.39
CA LEU A 37 -3.53 -1.76 1.70
C LEU A 37 -4.43 -2.93 1.26
N SER A 38 -5.34 -3.37 2.12
CA SER A 38 -6.33 -4.39 1.77
C SER A 38 -7.23 -3.95 0.62
N ASP A 39 -7.64 -2.68 0.60
CA ASP A 39 -8.48 -2.14 -0.47
C ASP A 39 -7.70 -2.02 -1.79
N MET A 40 -6.43 -1.60 -1.76
CA MET A 40 -5.56 -1.60 -2.94
C MET A 40 -5.37 -2.99 -3.52
N LEU A 41 -5.13 -3.99 -2.68
CA LEU A 41 -5.04 -5.39 -3.09
C LEU A 41 -6.31 -5.82 -3.85
N LYS A 42 -7.50 -5.50 -3.33
CA LYS A 42 -8.77 -5.82 -3.99
C LYS A 42 -8.95 -5.14 -5.35
N GLN A 43 -8.34 -3.98 -5.58
CA GLN A 43 -8.40 -3.30 -6.88
C GLN A 43 -7.69 -4.10 -7.98
N LEU A 44 -6.72 -4.96 -7.64
CA LEU A 44 -6.02 -5.80 -8.62
C LEU A 44 -6.96 -6.74 -9.39
N LYS A 45 -8.17 -7.01 -8.87
CA LYS A 45 -9.22 -7.77 -9.58
C LYS A 45 -9.68 -7.13 -10.88
N SER A 46 -9.50 -5.82 -11.04
CA SER A 46 -9.96 -5.11 -12.24
C SER A 46 -8.90 -5.02 -13.33
N ILE A 47 -7.69 -5.53 -13.09
CA ILE A 47 -6.64 -5.58 -14.11
C ILE A 47 -6.94 -6.76 -15.04
N ASP A 48 -7.16 -6.46 -16.31
CA ASP A 48 -7.27 -7.46 -17.38
C ASP A 48 -5.97 -7.40 -18.21
N ASP A 49 -5.06 -8.32 -17.89
CA ASP A 49 -3.78 -8.53 -18.57
C ASP A 49 -3.86 -9.70 -19.57
N GLY A 50 -5.07 -10.23 -19.82
CA GLY A 50 -5.31 -11.39 -20.66
C GLY A 50 -4.94 -12.74 -20.01
N ALA A 51 -4.51 -12.77 -18.76
CA ALA A 51 -4.25 -14.01 -18.03
C ALA A 51 -5.57 -14.69 -17.59
N PRO A 52 -5.60 -16.03 -17.45
CA PRO A 52 -6.77 -16.75 -16.95
C PRO A 52 -6.99 -16.60 -15.44
N ILE A 53 -6.05 -15.97 -14.73
CA ILE A 53 -6.08 -15.73 -13.29
C ILE A 53 -5.82 -14.24 -13.09
N ASP A 54 -6.75 -13.55 -12.43
CA ASP A 54 -6.58 -12.12 -12.14
C ASP A 54 -5.44 -11.87 -11.14
N VAL A 55 -4.86 -10.65 -11.19
CA VAL A 55 -3.68 -10.28 -10.39
C VAL A 55 -3.95 -10.37 -8.87
N PHE A 56 -5.21 -10.19 -8.44
CA PHE A 56 -5.59 -10.39 -7.03
C PHE A 56 -5.50 -11.88 -6.63
N ALA A 57 -6.02 -12.78 -7.45
CA ALA A 57 -5.95 -14.21 -7.22
C ALA A 57 -4.51 -14.72 -7.27
N HIS A 58 -3.70 -14.22 -8.22
CA HIS A 58 -2.24 -14.46 -8.26
C HIS A 58 -1.55 -14.07 -6.95
N SER A 59 -1.85 -12.88 -6.42
CA SER A 59 -1.31 -12.39 -5.14
C SER A 59 -1.70 -13.31 -3.96
N LEU A 60 -2.97 -13.76 -3.91
CA LEU A 60 -3.43 -14.69 -2.88
C LEU A 60 -2.76 -16.07 -2.98
N GLN A 61 -2.59 -16.60 -4.19
CA GLN A 61 -1.91 -17.88 -4.41
C GLN A 61 -0.45 -17.80 -3.95
N SER A 62 0.26 -16.72 -4.33
CA SER A 62 1.65 -16.48 -3.93
C SER A 62 1.80 -16.43 -2.40
N ALA A 63 0.92 -15.70 -1.72
CA ALA A 63 0.93 -15.62 -0.26
C ALA A 63 0.57 -16.95 0.41
N THR A 64 -0.37 -17.71 -0.16
CA THR A 64 -0.78 -19.02 0.36
C THR A 64 0.37 -20.01 0.27
N LEU A 65 1.09 -20.05 -0.86
CA LEU A 65 2.26 -20.91 -1.04
C LEU A 65 3.36 -20.56 -0.03
N ALA A 66 3.66 -19.28 0.18
CA ALA A 66 4.63 -18.85 1.19
C ALA A 66 4.20 -19.25 2.61
N TYR A 67 2.91 -19.11 2.93
CA TYR A 67 2.37 -19.48 4.24
C TYR A 67 2.40 -21.00 4.48
N GLU A 68 2.05 -21.80 3.47
CA GLU A 68 2.09 -23.27 3.54
C GLU A 68 3.53 -23.82 3.62
N ASP A 69 4.52 -23.07 3.14
CA ASP A 69 5.95 -23.37 3.27
C ASP A 69 6.55 -22.92 4.62
N ASP A 70 5.72 -22.47 5.58
CA ASP A 70 6.15 -21.96 6.89
C ASP A 70 7.15 -20.78 6.79
N ALA A 71 7.02 -19.97 5.73
CA ALA A 71 7.84 -18.77 5.57
C ALA A 71 7.52 -17.71 6.63
N ASP A 72 8.47 -16.81 6.88
CA ASP A 72 8.27 -15.72 7.83
C ASP A 72 7.16 -14.73 7.41
N ASP A 73 6.60 -14.02 8.40
CA ASP A 73 5.51 -13.07 8.19
C ASP A 73 5.84 -12.00 7.13
N GLU A 74 7.10 -11.56 7.06
CA GLU A 74 7.54 -10.56 6.08
C GLU A 74 7.49 -11.14 4.66
N THR A 75 7.90 -12.39 4.48
CA THR A 75 7.85 -13.11 3.20
C THR A 75 6.42 -13.33 2.74
N VAL A 76 5.53 -13.78 3.63
CA VAL A 76 4.09 -13.91 3.32
C VAL A 76 3.48 -12.56 2.97
N PHE A 77 3.81 -11.50 3.72
CA PHE A 77 3.36 -10.14 3.45
C PHE A 77 3.86 -9.62 2.10
N MET A 78 5.13 -9.84 1.78
CA MET A 78 5.71 -9.48 0.48
C MET A 78 5.00 -10.19 -0.67
N ALA A 79 4.83 -11.52 -0.56
CA ALA A 79 4.14 -12.31 -1.59
C ALA A 79 2.69 -11.82 -1.80
N LEU A 80 1.99 -11.44 -0.73
CA LEU A 80 0.62 -10.92 -0.83
C LEU A 80 0.52 -9.56 -1.51
N PHE A 81 1.52 -8.70 -1.34
CA PHE A 81 1.44 -7.29 -1.75
C PHE A 81 2.44 -6.89 -2.84
N HIS A 82 3.21 -7.82 -3.42
CA HIS A 82 4.26 -7.48 -4.39
C HIS A 82 3.73 -6.71 -5.60
N ASP A 83 2.52 -7.00 -6.06
CA ASP A 83 1.93 -6.41 -7.27
C ASP A 83 0.98 -5.21 -7.02
N ILE A 84 0.82 -4.71 -5.78
CA ILE A 84 -0.16 -3.63 -5.52
C ILE A 84 0.08 -2.33 -6.29
N GLY A 85 1.31 -2.09 -6.75
CA GLY A 85 1.66 -0.97 -7.61
C GLY A 85 1.05 -1.06 -9.00
N GLY A 86 0.72 -2.26 -9.47
CA GLY A 86 0.24 -2.53 -10.84
C GLY A 86 -1.10 -1.86 -11.15
N PHE A 87 -1.91 -1.59 -10.13
CA PHE A 87 -3.17 -0.85 -10.32
C PHE A 87 -2.96 0.60 -10.80
N ILE A 88 -1.83 1.22 -10.42
CA ILE A 88 -1.54 2.62 -10.76
C ILE A 88 -0.52 2.72 -11.89
N SER A 89 0.41 1.78 -11.96
CA SER A 89 1.48 1.80 -12.95
C SER A 89 1.95 0.40 -13.30
N GLU A 90 1.81 0.04 -14.57
CA GLU A 90 2.22 -1.25 -15.12
C GLU A 90 3.73 -1.30 -15.34
N ASP A 91 4.31 -0.31 -16.03
CA ASP A 91 5.73 -0.31 -16.45
C ASP A 91 6.74 -0.34 -15.29
N ASN A 92 6.35 0.11 -14.10
CA ASN A 92 7.22 0.19 -12.93
C ASN A 92 6.51 -0.23 -11.64
N HIS A 93 5.61 -1.21 -11.76
CA HIS A 93 4.75 -1.66 -10.66
C HIS A 93 5.55 -2.09 -9.43
N SER A 94 6.67 -2.79 -9.63
CA SER A 94 7.54 -3.26 -8.55
C SER A 94 8.17 -2.11 -7.77
N GLN A 95 8.60 -1.03 -8.43
CA GLN A 95 9.12 0.16 -7.75
C GLN A 95 8.02 0.93 -7.00
N VAL A 96 6.80 0.98 -7.54
CA VAL A 96 5.65 1.59 -6.86
C VAL A 96 5.27 0.79 -5.62
N SER A 97 5.14 -0.54 -5.72
CA SER A 97 4.91 -1.44 -4.59
C SER A 97 5.99 -1.25 -3.52
N ALA A 98 7.27 -1.23 -3.92
CA ALA A 98 8.37 -1.05 -2.98
C ALA A 98 8.30 0.28 -2.23
N ALA A 99 7.89 1.37 -2.89
CA ALA A 99 7.73 2.67 -2.26
C ALA A 99 6.59 2.69 -1.23
N ILE A 100 5.47 2.03 -1.54
CA ILE A 100 4.31 1.91 -0.65
C ILE A 100 4.63 1.06 0.58
N LEU A 101 5.31 -0.07 0.37
CA LEU A 101 5.57 -1.07 1.40
C LEU A 101 6.81 -0.77 2.24
N LYS A 102 7.70 0.14 1.80
CA LYS A 102 8.95 0.51 2.48
C LYS A 102 8.83 0.71 4.00
N PRO A 103 7.77 1.34 4.56
CA PRO A 103 7.67 1.52 6.02
C PRO A 103 7.47 0.23 6.81
N TYR A 104 7.15 -0.89 6.15
CA TYR A 104 6.79 -2.17 6.77
C TYR A 104 7.80 -3.29 6.47
N LEU A 105 8.80 -3.01 5.63
CA LEU A 105 9.77 -4.01 5.17
C LEU A 105 11.16 -3.72 5.75
N SER A 106 11.92 -4.78 5.96
CA SER A 106 13.37 -4.75 6.11
C SER A 106 14.03 -4.19 4.84
N GLU A 107 15.31 -3.82 4.93
CA GLU A 107 16.07 -3.38 3.74
C GLU A 107 16.13 -4.47 2.66
N ARG A 108 16.27 -5.73 3.08
CA ARG A 108 16.22 -6.89 2.20
C ARG A 108 14.84 -7.02 1.55
N GLY A 109 13.77 -6.95 2.32
CA GLY A 109 12.41 -7.06 1.80
C GLY A 109 12.07 -5.95 0.80
N HIS A 110 12.47 -4.71 1.11
CA HIS A 110 12.32 -3.58 0.19
C HIS A 110 13.09 -3.81 -1.13
N TRP A 111 14.31 -4.35 -1.07
CA TRP A 111 15.07 -4.69 -2.27
C TRP A 111 14.38 -5.78 -3.09
N ILE A 112 13.89 -6.85 -2.46
CA ILE A 112 13.16 -7.93 -3.13
C ILE A 112 11.94 -7.38 -3.86
N ILE A 113 11.05 -6.66 -3.17
CA ILE A 113 9.85 -6.10 -3.82
C ILE A 113 10.20 -5.15 -4.95
N LYS A 114 11.26 -4.35 -4.85
CA LYS A 114 11.63 -3.41 -5.91
C LYS A 114 12.12 -4.08 -7.19
N HIS A 115 12.59 -5.32 -7.10
CA HIS A 115 13.33 -6.01 -8.16
C HIS A 115 12.75 -7.36 -8.56
N HIS A 116 11.53 -7.68 -8.10
CA HIS A 116 10.80 -8.85 -8.54
C HIS A 116 10.29 -8.72 -9.98
#